data_AF-A0AAV0QKS5-F1
#
_entry.id   AF-A0AAV0QKS5-F1
#
_cell.length_a   1.000
_cell.length_b   1.000
_cell.length_c   1.000
_cell.angle_alpha   90.00
_cell.angle_beta   90.00
_cell.angle_gamma   90.00
#
_symmetry.space_group_name_H-M   'P 1'
#
loop_
_entity.id
_entity.type
_entity.pdbx_description
1 polymer ?
#
loop_
_entity_poly.entity_id
_entity_poly.type
_entity_poly.pdbx_seq_one_letter_code
_entity_poly.pdbx_strand_id
1 'polypeptide(L)'
;MDTLTKVDLDLTCSSEKLGNLHILLMHLLAWDNDLEVIAAYSYISATSIEKALEIDLLSGILDSEVREVESFMDNIQAGIVDARYKISACRHSPKAPSTIEQKLVECEESFKETQDKVLEVKIESTKLQRAFLALRHENCTLHGSICSGKQNSKKQTAEHHRRVLRMLENSLTRELDLEKKLSESKQSEEQLKLKLHYTEQVVFRMEEAAEVVLGRFLEAENAAEVLMGISKELVGHLQIIQFNLNGSFQRESELRSKLQDSIQQLDAKDVALKKLEISLAEHIAKSAEVPLMKDKVKSLEEQVKKFELNLKTANTVHEEDQVQLVEMDNLVESLRENIFEAETRAENAEAKVSQLSDTNVELSEEIGFLKSGRDSDAKKVTSLEKQLMELQIQVQHSKSSSETSQEQQNMLYSAIWDMETLIEELKSKVSKAEIKLENSEEQCIILSETNAELDDELILLRSRMRSLETLLDQANNSKAESAEDIKLRTNLIMDMVFQLGREREQIQDQLLSLIKENEILKAKLSLTQKYDFPNSWTNRPGDDWNPRSSANNLSKETCGKACEEAASLSGTSEADQGSIGDRNST
;
A
#
# COMPACT_ATOMS: atom_id res chain seq x y z
N MET A 1 18.50 0.36 22.46
CA MET A 1 19.65 0.37 21.54
C MET A 1 19.98 1.79 21.17
N ASP A 2 18.99 2.57 20.71
CA ASP A 2 19.14 3.97 20.28
C ASP A 2 19.77 4.91 21.33
N THR A 3 19.54 4.65 22.62
CA THR A 3 20.14 5.46 23.70
C THR A 3 21.63 5.21 23.90
N LEU A 4 22.11 3.97 23.71
CA LEU A 4 23.54 3.64 23.87
C LEU A 4 24.36 4.14 22.68
N THR A 5 23.82 4.01 21.46
CA THR A 5 24.47 4.55 20.25
C THR A 5 24.57 6.07 20.27
N LYS A 6 23.58 6.74 20.89
CA LYS A 6 23.63 8.19 21.10
C LYS A 6 24.72 8.59 22.09
N VAL A 7 24.79 7.90 23.24
CA VAL A 7 25.84 8.13 24.26
C VAL A 7 27.24 7.93 23.67
N ASP A 8 27.46 6.89 22.87
CA ASP A 8 28.73 6.59 22.20
C ASP A 8 29.16 7.69 21.21
N LEU A 9 28.21 8.21 20.42
CA LEU A 9 28.44 9.32 19.50
C LEU A 9 28.74 10.64 20.23
N ASP A 10 27.94 10.96 21.24
CA ASP A 10 28.10 12.16 22.07
C ASP A 10 29.46 12.14 22.79
N LEU A 11 29.87 10.98 23.29
CA LEU A 11 31.17 10.77 23.92
C LEU A 11 32.33 10.95 22.92
N THR A 12 32.23 10.37 21.72
CA THR A 12 33.24 10.54 20.67
C THR A 12 33.39 12.00 20.27
N CYS A 13 32.28 12.71 20.08
CA CYS A 13 32.26 14.15 19.77
C CYS A 13 32.90 14.98 20.90
N SER A 14 32.58 14.68 22.16
CA SER A 14 33.18 15.36 23.31
C SER A 14 34.70 15.12 23.40
N SER A 15 35.16 13.90 23.09
CA SER A 15 36.59 13.57 23.07
C SER A 15 37.34 14.30 21.95
N GLU A 16 36.72 14.46 20.78
CA GLU A 16 37.29 15.23 19.67
C GLU A 16 37.38 16.73 20.04
N LYS A 17 36.30 17.30 20.58
CA LYS A 17 36.29 18.69 21.06
C LYS A 17 37.36 18.91 22.13
N LEU A 18 37.50 17.99 23.09
CA LEU A 18 38.53 18.06 24.12
C LEU A 18 39.96 17.99 23.54
N GLY A 19 40.18 17.16 22.51
CA GLY A 19 41.45 17.11 21.78
C GLY A 19 41.80 18.46 21.13
N ASN A 20 40.82 19.13 20.53
CA ASN A 20 41.02 20.47 19.95
C ASN A 20 41.33 21.52 21.02
N LEU A 21 40.66 21.45 22.18
CA LEU A 21 40.95 22.34 23.32
C LEU A 21 42.33 22.08 23.92
N HIS A 22 42.79 20.83 23.95
CA HIS A 22 44.14 20.49 24.36
C HIS A 22 45.20 21.09 23.41
N ILE A 23 44.95 21.13 22.10
CA ILE A 23 45.85 21.81 21.14
C ILE A 23 45.93 23.31 21.45
N LEU A 24 44.80 23.96 21.74
CA LEU A 24 44.77 25.36 22.14
C LEU A 24 45.54 25.61 23.44
N LEU A 25 45.39 24.74 24.44
CA LEU A 25 46.18 24.78 25.68
C LEU A 25 47.67 24.66 25.40
N MET A 26 48.09 23.74 24.52
CA MET A 26 49.49 23.57 24.14
C MET A 26 50.06 24.82 23.44
N HIS A 27 49.27 25.50 22.60
CA HIS A 27 49.67 26.78 22.00
C HIS A 27 49.85 27.89 23.05
N LEU A 28 48.94 27.98 24.02
CA LEU A 28 49.04 28.97 25.09
C LEU A 28 50.23 28.71 26.03
N LEU A 29 50.52 27.45 26.34
CA LEU A 29 51.71 27.06 27.12
C LEU A 29 53.01 27.40 26.38
N ALA A 30 53.04 27.31 25.05
CA ALA A 30 54.20 27.74 24.26
C ALA A 30 54.43 29.25 24.38
N TRP A 31 53.35 30.05 24.43
CA TRP A 31 53.43 31.51 24.57
C TRP A 31 53.83 31.99 25.96
N ASP A 32 53.52 31.23 27.02
CA ASP A 32 53.99 31.51 28.40
C ASP A 32 55.54 31.55 28.46
N ASN A 33 56.20 30.60 27.78
CA ASN A 33 57.67 30.55 27.69
C ASN A 33 58.26 31.76 26.92
N ASP A 34 57.58 32.26 25.90
CA ASP A 34 58.03 33.43 25.12
C ASP A 34 57.81 34.75 25.90
N LEU A 35 56.80 34.81 26.77
CA LEU A 35 56.49 35.98 27.59
C LEU A 35 57.46 36.20 28.74
N GLU A 36 57.95 35.12 29.35
CA GLU A 36 59.03 35.18 30.34
C GLU A 36 60.30 35.82 29.75
N VAL A 37 60.56 35.58 28.45
CA VAL A 37 61.67 36.19 27.68
C VAL A 37 61.39 37.66 27.35
N ILE A 38 60.15 38.03 27.02
CA ILE A 38 59.76 39.42 26.66
C ILE A 38 59.74 40.34 27.89
N ALA A 39 59.35 39.84 29.06
CA ALA A 39 59.32 40.61 30.31
C ALA A 39 60.72 41.10 30.75
N ALA A 40 61.78 40.36 30.41
CA ALA A 40 63.16 40.70 30.75
C ALA A 40 63.74 41.89 29.94
N TYR A 41 63.16 42.24 28.79
CA TYR A 41 63.65 43.30 27.89
C TYR A 41 62.62 44.43 27.76
N SER A 42 62.34 45.11 28.87
CA SER A 42 61.27 46.11 28.99
C SER A 42 61.52 47.39 28.15
N TYR A 43 60.72 47.55 27.09
CA TYR A 43 60.04 48.80 26.72
C TYR A 43 58.60 48.42 26.36
N ILE A 44 57.61 49.06 27.01
CA ILE A 44 56.17 48.82 26.76
C ILE A 44 55.84 49.26 25.33
N SER A 45 55.91 48.31 24.39
CA SER A 45 55.50 48.48 22.99
C SER A 45 54.00 48.18 22.85
N ALA A 46 53.31 48.87 21.94
CA ALA A 46 51.91 48.57 21.60
C ALA A 46 51.69 47.09 21.23
N THR A 47 52.70 46.45 20.62
CA THR A 47 52.68 45.03 20.26
C THR A 47 52.69 44.08 21.46
N SER A 48 53.19 44.50 22.63
CA SER A 48 53.18 43.69 23.86
C SER A 48 51.82 43.72 24.55
N ILE A 49 51.11 44.84 24.46
CA ILE A 49 49.76 45.00 25.01
C ILE A 49 48.75 44.20 24.18
N GLU A 50 48.87 44.23 22.85
CA GLU A 50 48.00 43.46 21.94
C GLU A 50 48.13 41.94 22.18
N LYS A 51 49.36 41.43 22.31
CA LYS A 51 49.61 40.01 22.65
C LYS A 51 49.08 39.61 24.03
N ALA A 52 49.18 40.49 25.02
CA ALA A 52 48.64 40.23 26.35
C ALA A 52 47.09 40.13 26.33
N LEU A 53 46.42 40.99 25.57
CA LEU A 53 44.97 40.92 25.37
C LEU A 53 44.55 39.68 24.59
N GLU A 54 45.34 39.26 23.59
CA GLU A 54 45.10 38.04 22.82
C GLU A 54 45.18 36.79 23.71
N ILE A 55 46.14 36.75 24.64
CA ILE A 55 46.28 35.67 25.64
C ILE A 55 45.12 35.66 26.62
N ASP A 56 44.73 36.83 27.14
CA ASP A 56 43.59 36.95 28.05
C ASP A 56 42.30 36.45 27.37
N LEU A 57 42.11 36.80 26.09
CA LEU A 57 40.95 36.36 25.31
C LEU A 57 40.98 34.84 25.06
N LEU A 58 42.10 34.30 24.58
CA LEU A 58 42.25 32.87 24.26
C LEU A 58 42.18 31.99 25.53
N SER A 59 42.72 32.46 26.65
CA SER A 59 42.59 31.78 27.95
C SER A 59 41.14 31.81 28.46
N GLY A 60 40.43 32.91 28.27
CA GLY A 60 39.00 33.02 28.58
C GLY A 60 38.14 32.09 27.71
N ILE A 61 38.45 31.98 26.42
CA ILE A 61 37.79 31.03 25.51
C ILE A 61 38.07 29.59 25.97
N LEU A 62 39.33 29.24 26.24
CA LEU A 62 39.70 27.90 26.70
C LEU A 62 38.95 27.52 27.99
N ASP A 63 38.89 28.40 28.99
CA ASP A 63 38.18 28.13 30.26
C ASP A 63 36.67 27.99 30.07
N SER A 64 36.07 28.82 29.20
CA SER A 64 34.64 28.73 28.87
C SER A 64 34.31 27.41 28.17
N GLU A 65 35.09 27.02 27.17
CA GLU A 65 34.86 25.80 26.38
C GLU A 65 35.12 24.53 27.20
N VAL A 66 36.17 24.51 28.05
CA VAL A 66 36.42 23.38 28.96
C VAL A 66 35.27 23.21 29.95
N ARG A 67 34.69 24.31 30.45
CA ARG A 67 33.52 24.29 31.33
C ARG A 67 32.26 23.81 30.62
N GLU A 68 32.08 24.15 29.35
CA GLU A 68 30.97 23.63 28.54
C GLU A 68 31.12 22.13 28.31
N VAL A 69 32.32 21.65 27.99
CA VAL A 69 32.61 20.21 27.88
C VAL A 69 32.35 19.49 29.21
N GLU A 70 32.78 20.06 30.33
CA GLU A 70 32.51 19.53 31.68
C GLU A 70 30.98 19.44 31.95
N SER A 71 30.22 20.48 31.61
CA SER A 71 28.75 20.45 31.74
C SER A 71 28.09 19.45 30.79
N PHE A 72 28.65 19.24 29.60
CA PHE A 72 28.15 18.24 28.66
C PHE A 72 28.42 16.81 29.15
N MET A 73 29.54 16.59 29.86
CA MET A 73 29.86 15.30 30.49
C MET A 73 28.81 14.89 31.54
N ASP A 74 28.22 15.83 32.28
CA ASP A 74 27.12 15.54 33.20
C ASP A 74 25.89 14.94 32.46
N ASN A 75 25.61 15.41 31.24
CA ASN A 75 24.53 14.89 30.41
C ASN A 75 24.86 13.48 29.87
N ILE A 76 26.10 13.25 29.43
CA ILE A 76 26.57 11.93 29.01
C ILE A 76 26.47 10.93 30.18
N GLN A 77 26.86 11.35 31.39
CA GLN A 77 26.76 10.52 32.60
C GLN A 77 25.31 10.13 32.91
N ALA A 78 24.37 11.07 32.80
CA ALA A 78 22.95 10.77 32.96
C ALA A 78 22.46 9.78 31.88
N GLY A 79 22.93 9.93 30.63
CA GLY A 79 22.67 9.01 29.52
C GLY A 79 23.21 7.59 29.76
N ILE A 80 24.42 7.47 30.29
CA ILE A 80 25.02 6.18 30.67
C ILE A 80 24.19 5.50 31.77
N VAL A 81 23.76 6.24 32.80
CA VAL A 81 22.92 5.71 33.88
C VAL A 81 21.56 5.23 33.36
N ASP A 82 20.91 5.99 32.47
CA ASP A 82 19.65 5.58 31.83
C ASP A 82 19.84 4.34 30.92
N ALA A 83 20.91 4.30 30.13
CA ALA A 83 21.25 3.15 29.30
C ALA A 83 21.49 1.90 30.16
N ARG A 84 22.22 2.04 31.28
CA ARG A 84 22.45 0.96 32.26
C ARG A 84 21.14 0.45 32.86
N TYR A 85 20.23 1.35 33.24
CA TYR A 85 18.90 0.98 33.73
C TYR A 85 18.10 0.20 32.68
N LYS A 86 18.04 0.70 31.45
CA LYS A 86 17.34 0.03 30.33
C LYS A 86 17.92 -1.33 29.97
N ILE A 87 19.24 -1.47 29.99
CA ILE A 87 19.92 -2.76 29.74
C ILE A 87 19.62 -3.75 30.88
N SER A 88 19.60 -3.27 32.15
CA SER A 88 19.26 -4.11 33.30
C SER A 88 17.81 -4.61 33.28
N ALA A 89 16.86 -3.77 32.84
CA ALA A 89 15.44 -4.11 32.72
C ALA A 89 15.15 -5.15 31.62
N CYS A 90 16.03 -5.26 30.62
CA CYS A 90 15.90 -6.17 29.47
C CYS A 90 16.57 -7.55 29.68
N ARG A 91 17.03 -7.88 30.89
CA ARG A 91 17.75 -9.13 31.22
C ARG A 91 16.97 -10.44 30.96
N HIS A 92 15.70 -10.39 30.58
CA HIS A 92 14.86 -11.57 30.30
C HIS A 92 14.81 -11.97 28.81
N SER A 93 15.51 -11.27 27.91
CA SER A 93 15.53 -11.59 26.48
C SER A 93 16.65 -12.60 26.11
N PRO A 94 16.37 -13.70 25.37
CA PRO A 94 17.36 -14.76 25.11
C PRO A 94 18.43 -14.44 24.05
N LYS A 95 18.36 -13.29 23.37
CA LYS A 95 19.26 -12.96 22.24
C LYS A 95 20.02 -11.66 22.51
N ALA A 96 21.33 -11.81 22.73
CA ALA A 96 22.37 -10.77 22.73
C ALA A 96 22.55 -9.81 23.95
N PRO A 97 22.31 -10.21 25.22
CA PRO A 97 22.63 -9.33 26.35
C PRO A 97 24.14 -9.02 26.50
N SER A 98 25.04 -9.95 26.14
CA SER A 98 26.49 -9.80 26.38
C SER A 98 27.17 -8.73 25.50
N THR A 99 26.78 -8.59 24.23
CA THR A 99 27.40 -7.63 23.32
C THR A 99 27.04 -6.19 23.66
N ILE A 100 25.81 -5.95 24.14
CA ILE A 100 25.34 -4.60 24.50
C ILE A 100 25.91 -4.20 25.87
N GLU A 101 25.99 -5.15 26.80
CA GLU A 101 26.60 -4.94 28.12
C GLU A 101 28.11 -4.66 27.97
N GLN A 102 28.81 -5.36 27.07
CA GLN A 102 30.21 -5.07 26.75
C GLN A 102 30.39 -3.65 26.18
N LYS A 103 29.55 -3.24 25.22
CA LYS A 103 29.61 -1.88 24.66
C LYS A 103 29.33 -0.79 25.70
N LEU A 104 28.43 -1.05 26.65
CA LEU A 104 28.19 -0.15 27.77
C LEU A 104 29.43 -0.02 28.66
N VAL A 105 30.12 -1.13 28.95
CA VAL A 105 31.38 -1.12 29.72
C VAL A 105 32.46 -0.34 28.97
N GLU A 106 32.60 -0.54 27.66
CA GLU A 106 33.54 0.22 26.81
C GLU A 106 33.21 1.74 26.82
N CYS A 107 31.93 2.11 26.78
CA CYS A 107 31.49 3.51 26.95
C CYS A 107 31.78 4.07 28.35
N GLU A 108 31.59 3.28 29.42
CA GLU A 108 31.89 3.71 30.79
C GLU A 108 33.41 3.94 31.01
N GLU A 109 34.25 3.08 30.44
CA GLU A 109 35.71 3.21 30.49
C GLU A 109 36.20 4.43 29.71
N SER A 110 35.71 4.62 28.48
CA SER A 110 36.06 5.78 27.65
C SER A 110 35.52 7.10 28.21
N PHE A 111 34.33 7.10 28.82
CA PHE A 111 33.81 8.27 29.55
C PHE A 111 34.69 8.66 30.74
N LYS A 112 35.21 7.67 31.47
CA LYS A 112 36.13 7.92 32.57
C LYS A 112 37.45 8.48 32.07
N GLU A 113 37.98 7.94 30.98
CA GLU A 113 39.21 8.44 30.34
C GLU A 113 39.06 9.90 29.88
N THR A 114 37.93 10.25 29.25
CA THR A 114 37.68 11.64 28.84
C THR A 114 37.48 12.56 30.04
N GLN A 115 36.80 12.11 31.11
CA GLN A 115 36.64 12.87 32.35
C GLN A 115 38.00 13.19 33.00
N ASP A 116 38.91 12.21 33.05
CA ASP A 116 40.26 12.40 33.59
C ASP A 116 41.05 13.43 32.75
N LYS A 117 40.93 13.39 31.41
CA LYS A 117 41.57 14.37 30.51
C LYS A 117 40.99 15.79 30.66
N VAL A 118 39.68 15.94 30.89
CA VAL A 118 39.07 17.25 31.18
C VAL A 118 39.66 17.85 32.45
N LEU A 119 39.82 17.03 33.50
CA LEU A 119 40.43 17.45 34.75
C LEU A 119 41.89 17.89 34.56
N GLU A 120 42.67 17.14 33.74
CA GLU A 120 44.05 17.50 33.41
C GLU A 120 44.15 18.85 32.69
N VAL A 121 43.36 19.07 31.64
CA VAL A 121 43.31 20.33 30.89
C VAL A 121 42.89 21.50 31.79
N LYS A 122 41.94 21.27 32.69
CA LYS A 122 41.48 22.27 33.68
C LYS A 122 42.58 22.64 34.68
N ILE A 123 43.31 21.65 35.20
CA ILE A 123 44.43 21.90 36.13
C ILE A 123 45.51 22.75 35.44
N GLU A 124 45.93 22.39 34.23
CA GLU A 124 46.97 23.14 33.51
C GLU A 124 46.47 24.53 33.07
N SER A 125 45.20 24.68 32.67
CA SER A 125 44.60 25.99 32.39
C SER A 125 44.61 26.93 33.62
N THR A 126 44.24 26.42 34.80
CA THR A 126 44.27 27.25 36.03
C THR A 126 45.69 27.61 36.46
N LYS A 127 46.67 26.76 36.17
CA LYS A 127 48.09 27.02 36.43
C LYS A 127 48.63 28.11 35.51
N LEU A 128 48.27 28.07 34.23
CA LEU A 128 48.58 29.09 33.23
C LEU A 128 47.96 30.46 33.61
N GLN A 129 46.67 30.50 33.97
CA GLN A 129 46.03 31.75 34.42
C GLN A 129 46.71 32.35 35.65
N ARG A 130 47.14 31.52 36.60
CA ARG A 130 47.87 31.96 37.79
C ARG A 130 49.24 32.55 37.44
N ALA A 131 49.94 32.00 36.44
CA ALA A 131 51.22 32.53 35.95
C ALA A 131 51.07 33.92 35.32
N PHE A 132 50.07 34.12 34.45
CA PHE A 132 49.82 35.43 33.83
C PHE A 132 49.41 36.52 34.82
N LEU A 133 48.60 36.19 35.82
CA LEU A 133 48.22 37.14 36.87
C LEU A 133 49.43 37.63 37.70
N ALA A 134 50.43 36.77 37.93
CA ALA A 134 51.65 37.14 38.64
C ALA A 134 52.49 38.14 37.83
N LEU A 135 52.63 37.95 36.52
CA LEU A 135 53.40 38.83 35.62
C LEU A 135 52.84 40.26 35.54
N ARG A 136 51.52 40.42 35.66
CA ARG A 136 50.83 41.72 35.57
C ARG A 136 51.09 42.64 36.78
N HIS A 137 51.40 42.08 37.96
CA HIS A 137 51.54 42.85 39.19
C HIS A 137 52.91 43.54 39.34
N GLU A 138 53.95 43.09 38.62
CA GLU A 138 55.31 43.62 38.77
C GLU A 138 55.56 44.96 38.02
N ASN A 139 54.76 45.27 36.99
CA ASN A 139 55.02 46.40 36.08
C ASN A 139 54.47 47.79 36.53
N CYS A 140 53.71 47.90 37.62
CA CYS A 140 52.98 49.15 37.96
C CYS A 140 53.71 50.16 38.88
N THR A 141 54.95 49.89 39.34
CA THR A 141 55.53 50.62 40.49
C THR A 141 56.57 51.72 40.16
N LEU A 142 56.86 52.04 38.89
CA LEU A 142 58.13 52.71 38.52
C LEU A 142 58.07 54.18 38.00
N HIS A 143 56.98 54.95 38.13
CA HIS A 143 56.89 56.26 37.46
C HIS A 143 56.55 57.45 38.38
N GLY A 144 57.51 57.96 39.17
CA GLY A 144 57.29 59.22 39.90
C GLY A 144 58.48 59.77 40.69
N SER A 145 59.47 60.39 40.02
CA SER A 145 60.41 61.43 40.51
C SER A 145 61.48 61.64 39.40
N ILE A 146 61.83 62.81 38.85
CA ILE A 146 62.64 63.93 39.39
C ILE A 146 62.77 64.98 38.24
N CYS A 147 62.62 66.29 38.50
CA CYS A 147 63.60 67.32 38.05
C CYS A 147 63.26 68.73 38.58
N SER A 148 64.13 69.30 39.42
CA SER A 148 64.21 70.75 39.63
C SER A 148 65.66 71.17 39.82
N GLY A 149 66.14 72.06 38.94
CA GLY A 149 67.47 72.67 38.99
C GLY A 149 67.37 74.14 38.56
N LYS A 150 67.95 75.04 39.35
CA LYS A 150 67.65 76.49 39.41
C LYS A 150 68.80 77.33 38.82
N GLN A 151 68.43 78.47 38.24
CA GLN A 151 69.18 79.71 37.95
C GLN A 151 69.86 79.91 36.57
N ASN A 152 69.32 80.85 35.77
CA ASN A 152 69.97 82.14 35.48
C ASN A 152 69.11 83.11 34.62
N SER A 153 69.20 84.40 34.97
CA SER A 153 68.91 85.60 34.15
C SER A 153 67.45 85.97 33.81
N LYS A 154 67.04 87.17 34.24
CA LYS A 154 65.70 87.77 34.04
C LYS A 154 65.21 87.85 32.58
N LYS A 155 66.09 87.75 31.57
CA LYS A 155 65.73 87.70 30.14
C LYS A 155 65.29 86.30 29.67
N GLN A 156 65.87 85.24 30.24
CA GLN A 156 65.49 83.87 29.93
C GLN A 156 64.13 83.49 30.55
N THR A 157 63.80 84.09 31.71
CA THR A 157 62.43 84.02 32.25
C THR A 157 61.42 84.65 31.29
N ALA A 158 61.63 85.85 30.77
CA ALA A 158 60.64 86.49 29.89
C ALA A 158 60.38 85.71 28.59
N GLU A 159 61.42 85.12 28.01
CA GLU A 159 61.31 84.28 26.81
C GLU A 159 60.72 82.90 27.10
N HIS A 160 61.05 82.31 28.26
CA HIS A 160 60.40 81.10 28.75
C HIS A 160 58.90 81.33 29.01
N HIS A 161 58.52 82.48 29.59
CA HIS A 161 57.12 82.86 29.78
C HIS A 161 56.39 83.06 28.44
N ARG A 162 57.03 83.68 27.43
CA ARG A 162 56.45 83.76 26.07
C ARG A 162 56.27 82.39 25.43
N ARG A 163 57.22 81.47 25.61
CA ARG A 163 57.11 80.10 25.10
C ARG A 163 55.97 79.35 25.78
N VAL A 164 55.85 79.48 27.11
CA VAL A 164 54.74 78.93 27.89
C VAL A 164 53.40 79.51 27.44
N LEU A 165 53.28 80.83 27.27
CA LEU A 165 52.06 81.46 26.77
C LEU A 165 51.68 80.98 25.36
N ARG A 166 52.63 80.83 24.44
CA ARG A 166 52.37 80.27 23.10
C ARG A 166 51.96 78.80 23.16
N MET A 167 52.55 78.01 24.06
CA MET A 167 52.13 76.63 24.28
C MET A 167 50.70 76.56 24.87
N LEU A 168 50.36 77.48 25.78
CA LEU A 168 49.00 77.59 26.33
C LEU A 168 47.99 78.04 25.27
N GLU A 169 48.35 78.98 24.40
CA GLU A 169 47.50 79.42 23.27
C GLU A 169 47.30 78.28 22.24
N ASN A 170 48.36 77.54 21.92
CA ASN A 170 48.27 76.34 21.09
C ASN A 170 47.47 75.21 21.77
N SER A 171 47.54 75.10 23.10
CA SER A 171 46.74 74.13 23.86
C SER A 171 45.27 74.53 23.84
N LEU A 172 44.97 75.81 24.07
CA LEU A 172 43.60 76.33 24.06
C LEU A 172 42.94 76.19 22.67
N THR A 173 43.68 76.45 21.59
CA THR A 173 43.15 76.27 20.22
C THR A 173 42.87 74.81 19.91
N ARG A 174 43.72 73.87 20.37
CA ARG A 174 43.45 72.43 20.26
C ARG A 174 42.28 71.99 21.13
N GLU A 175 42.15 72.54 22.33
CA GLU A 175 41.04 72.25 23.24
C GLU A 175 39.69 72.73 22.65
N LEU A 176 39.65 73.92 22.05
CA LEU A 176 38.47 74.42 21.33
C LEU A 176 38.12 73.58 20.08
N ASP A 177 39.11 73.08 19.33
CA ASP A 177 38.88 72.16 18.20
C ASP A 177 38.33 70.81 18.67
N LEU A 178 38.85 70.28 19.79
CA LEU A 178 38.36 69.06 20.41
C LEU A 178 36.93 69.24 20.95
N GLU A 179 36.62 70.37 21.57
CA GLU A 179 35.27 70.69 22.04
C GLU A 179 34.28 70.78 20.87
N LYS A 180 34.70 71.38 19.75
CA LYS A 180 33.91 71.40 18.52
C LYS A 180 33.66 69.98 18.00
N LYS A 181 34.69 69.14 17.85
CA LYS A 181 34.56 67.73 17.43
C LYS A 181 33.70 66.92 18.39
N LEU A 182 33.80 67.17 19.68
CA LEU A 182 32.97 66.53 20.70
C LEU A 182 31.49 66.91 20.52
N SER A 183 31.19 68.18 20.21
CA SER A 183 29.83 68.62 19.93
C SER A 183 29.25 68.00 18.64
N GLU A 184 30.06 67.92 17.57
CA GLU A 184 29.69 67.26 16.30
C GLU A 184 29.46 65.75 16.51
N SER A 185 30.33 65.10 17.30
CA SER A 185 30.19 63.69 17.68
C SER A 185 28.92 63.44 18.49
N LYS A 186 28.60 64.29 19.47
CA LYS A 186 27.38 64.19 20.27
C LYS A 186 26.11 64.35 19.41
N GLN A 187 26.11 65.27 18.44
CA GLN A 187 25.01 65.42 17.50
C GLN A 187 24.85 64.16 16.63
N SER A 188 25.95 63.56 16.17
CA SER A 188 25.90 62.32 15.38
C SER A 188 25.37 61.14 16.21
N GLU A 189 25.71 61.07 17.50
CA GLU A 189 25.20 60.05 18.43
C GLU A 189 23.68 60.18 18.63
N GLU A 190 23.17 61.40 18.82
CA GLU A 190 21.73 61.67 18.93
C GLU A 190 20.98 61.27 17.64
N GLN A 191 21.57 61.56 16.47
CA GLN A 191 20.99 61.14 15.19
C GLN A 191 20.98 59.60 15.03
N LEU A 192 22.05 58.92 15.47
CA LEU A 192 22.12 57.46 15.44
C LEU A 192 21.10 56.83 16.40
N LYS A 193 20.90 57.41 17.60
CA LYS A 193 19.84 56.97 18.53
C LYS A 193 18.45 57.07 17.92
N LEU A 194 18.15 58.16 17.22
CA LEU A 194 16.86 58.32 16.54
C LEU A 194 16.69 57.29 15.42
N LYS A 195 17.73 57.05 14.61
CA LYS A 195 17.71 56.02 13.56
C LYS A 195 17.53 54.62 14.14
N LEU A 196 18.23 54.31 15.23
CA LEU A 196 18.14 53.04 15.94
C LEU A 196 16.70 52.79 16.42
N HIS A 197 16.10 53.76 17.11
CA HIS A 197 14.71 53.66 17.57
C HIS A 197 13.73 53.44 16.42
N TYR A 198 13.92 54.14 15.28
CA TYR A 198 13.09 53.90 14.10
C TYR A 198 13.26 52.48 13.55
N THR A 199 14.51 51.99 13.46
CA THR A 199 14.76 50.63 13.00
C THR A 199 14.20 49.58 13.95
N GLU A 200 14.30 49.77 15.26
CA GLU A 200 13.71 48.88 16.28
C GLU A 200 12.19 48.83 16.15
N GLN A 201 11.54 49.98 15.94
CA GLN A 201 10.10 50.02 15.72
C GLN A 201 9.68 49.30 14.44
N VAL A 202 10.45 49.44 13.35
CA VAL A 202 10.19 48.71 12.10
C VAL A 202 10.37 47.21 12.30
N VAL A 203 11.44 46.79 12.98
CA VAL A 203 11.69 45.37 13.29
C VAL A 203 10.58 44.79 14.13
N PHE A 204 10.14 45.50 15.18
CA PHE A 204 9.02 45.07 16.03
C PHE A 204 7.72 44.86 15.22
N ARG A 205 7.40 45.78 14.31
CA ARG A 205 6.22 45.63 13.44
C ARG A 205 6.36 44.51 12.43
N MET A 206 7.56 44.28 11.92
CA MET A 206 7.84 43.15 11.02
C MET A 206 7.75 41.82 11.75
N GLU A 207 8.20 41.74 13.00
CA GLU A 207 8.08 40.56 13.86
C GLU A 207 6.61 40.24 14.16
N GLU A 208 5.82 41.24 14.58
CA GLU A 208 4.36 41.08 14.79
C GLU A 208 3.65 40.60 13.51
N ALA A 209 4.01 41.15 12.35
CA ALA A 209 3.45 40.72 11.07
C ALA A 209 3.88 39.29 10.69
N ALA A 210 5.14 38.93 10.95
CA ALA A 210 5.67 37.59 10.68
C ALA A 210 4.99 36.54 11.57
N GLU A 211 4.78 36.83 12.86
CA GLU A 211 4.06 35.95 13.79
C GLU A 211 2.63 35.68 13.31
N VAL A 212 1.90 36.71 12.89
CA VAL A 212 0.53 36.56 12.36
C VAL A 212 0.52 35.73 11.06
N VAL A 213 1.46 35.96 10.15
CA VAL A 213 1.54 35.22 8.88
C VAL A 213 1.90 33.75 9.13
N LEU A 214 2.88 33.48 9.99
CA LEU A 214 3.28 32.12 10.35
C LEU A 214 2.17 31.39 11.11
N GLY A 215 1.45 32.07 12.02
CA GLY A 215 0.28 31.51 12.69
C GLY A 215 -0.80 31.08 11.70
N ARG A 216 -1.16 31.95 10.75
CA ARG A 216 -2.12 31.61 9.69
C ARG A 216 -1.63 30.48 8.77
N PHE A 217 -0.33 30.42 8.49
CA PHE A 217 0.26 29.34 7.70
C PHE A 217 0.11 27.99 8.42
N LEU A 218 0.44 27.94 9.72
CA LEU A 218 0.28 26.74 10.53
C LEU A 218 -1.18 26.31 10.67
N GLU A 219 -2.11 27.27 10.82
CA GLU A 219 -3.55 26.99 10.82
C GLU A 219 -4.01 26.37 9.48
N ALA A 220 -3.52 26.90 8.35
CA ALA A 220 -3.82 26.38 7.03
C ALA A 220 -3.22 24.98 6.80
N GLU A 221 -1.99 24.73 7.27
CA GLU A 221 -1.34 23.42 7.20
C GLU A 221 -2.08 22.38 8.05
N ASN A 222 -2.48 22.74 9.27
CA ASN A 222 -3.32 21.89 10.12
C ASN A 222 -4.67 21.57 9.47
N ALA A 223 -5.33 22.56 8.86
CA ALA A 223 -6.59 22.35 8.15
C ALA A 223 -6.41 21.42 6.93
N ALA A 224 -5.30 21.56 6.21
CA ALA A 224 -4.96 20.68 5.09
C ALA A 224 -4.72 19.23 5.56
N GLU A 225 -4.03 19.02 6.68
CA GLU A 225 -3.80 17.69 7.24
C GLU A 225 -5.11 17.03 7.71
N VAL A 226 -6.02 17.79 8.34
CA VAL A 226 -7.35 17.28 8.69
C VAL A 226 -8.14 16.88 7.45
N LEU A 227 -8.13 17.71 6.40
CA LEU A 227 -8.80 17.40 5.13
C LEU A 227 -8.18 16.18 4.42
N MET A 228 -6.86 16.04 4.48
CA MET A 228 -6.14 14.86 3.98
C MET A 228 -6.57 13.60 4.75
N GLY A 229 -6.69 13.68 6.06
CA GLY A 229 -7.20 12.60 6.91
C GLY A 229 -8.61 12.16 6.51
N ILE A 230 -9.54 13.12 6.37
CA ILE A 230 -10.92 12.85 5.91
C ILE A 230 -10.93 12.26 4.51
N SER A 231 -10.10 12.76 3.59
CA SER A 231 -10.00 12.24 2.22
C SER A 231 -9.51 10.80 2.20
N LYS A 232 -8.49 10.45 3.00
CA LYS A 232 -7.99 9.07 3.14
C LYS A 232 -9.06 8.14 3.69
N GLU A 233 -9.82 8.57 4.70
CA GLU A 233 -10.94 7.79 5.26
C GLU A 233 -12.03 7.56 4.20
N LEU A 234 -12.40 8.60 3.46
CA LEU A 234 -13.42 8.50 2.40
C LEU A 234 -13.00 7.55 1.28
N VAL A 235 -11.73 7.57 0.87
CA VAL A 235 -11.16 6.63 -0.09
C VAL A 235 -11.24 5.20 0.44
N GLY A 236 -10.91 4.98 1.72
CA GLY A 236 -11.07 3.67 2.37
C GLY A 236 -12.52 3.18 2.35
N HIS A 237 -13.48 4.04 2.66
CA HIS A 237 -14.90 3.70 2.56
C HIS A 237 -15.33 3.37 1.12
N LEU A 238 -14.85 4.13 0.12
CA LEU A 238 -15.13 3.83 -1.29
C LEU A 238 -14.57 2.47 -1.71
N GLN A 239 -13.35 2.12 -1.30
CA GLN A 239 -12.76 0.82 -1.58
C GLN A 239 -13.58 -0.33 -0.97
N ILE A 240 -14.03 -0.18 0.29
CA ILE A 240 -14.90 -1.17 0.95
C ILE A 240 -16.23 -1.31 0.20
N ILE A 241 -16.86 -0.20 -0.19
CA ILE A 241 -18.10 -0.21 -0.96
C ILE A 241 -17.89 -0.89 -2.32
N GLN A 242 -16.80 -0.58 -3.03
CA GLN A 242 -16.46 -1.19 -4.31
C GLN A 242 -16.24 -2.71 -4.18
N PHE A 243 -15.52 -3.15 -3.15
CA PHE A 243 -15.35 -4.58 -2.84
C PHE A 243 -16.70 -5.27 -2.56
N ASN A 244 -17.55 -4.67 -1.74
CA ASN A 244 -18.88 -5.20 -1.45
C ASN A 244 -19.78 -5.25 -2.69
N LEU A 245 -19.71 -4.23 -3.55
CA LEU A 245 -20.44 -4.17 -4.80
C LEU A 245 -20.00 -5.29 -5.74
N ASN A 246 -18.69 -5.51 -5.88
CA ASN A 246 -18.14 -6.60 -6.69
C ASN A 246 -18.59 -7.97 -6.15
N GLY A 247 -18.54 -8.18 -4.83
CA GLY A 247 -19.07 -9.40 -4.21
C GLY A 247 -20.58 -9.59 -4.43
N SER A 248 -21.36 -8.51 -4.41
CA SER A 248 -22.78 -8.53 -4.75
C SER A 248 -23.02 -8.88 -6.22
N PHE A 249 -22.25 -8.29 -7.14
CA PHE A 249 -22.34 -8.53 -8.58
C PHE A 249 -22.03 -10.00 -8.91
N GLN A 250 -20.99 -10.57 -8.29
CA GLN A 250 -20.66 -11.98 -8.47
C GLN A 250 -21.80 -12.89 -7.98
N ARG A 251 -22.35 -12.62 -6.80
CA ARG A 251 -23.48 -13.39 -6.25
C ARG A 251 -24.73 -13.24 -7.10
N GLU A 252 -25.00 -12.05 -7.64
CA GLU A 252 -26.09 -11.81 -8.58
C GLU A 252 -25.88 -12.62 -9.86
N SER A 253 -24.67 -12.63 -10.42
CA SER A 253 -24.31 -13.42 -11.60
C SER A 253 -24.55 -14.93 -11.37
N GLU A 254 -24.12 -15.46 -10.23
CA GLU A 254 -24.37 -16.86 -9.84
C GLU A 254 -25.86 -17.18 -9.69
N LEU A 255 -26.64 -16.28 -9.10
CA LEU A 255 -28.09 -16.47 -9.00
C LEU A 255 -28.76 -16.42 -10.38
N ARG A 256 -28.25 -15.57 -11.26
CA ARG A 256 -28.74 -15.41 -12.63
C ARG A 256 -28.45 -16.66 -13.47
N SER A 257 -27.28 -17.29 -13.31
CA SER A 257 -26.97 -18.57 -13.96
C SER A 257 -27.85 -19.70 -13.43
N LYS A 258 -28.02 -19.82 -12.10
CA LYS A 258 -28.92 -20.80 -11.49
C LYS A 258 -30.38 -20.63 -11.95
N LEU A 259 -30.82 -19.38 -12.11
CA LEU A 259 -32.15 -19.08 -12.65
C LEU A 259 -32.26 -19.50 -14.11
N GLN A 260 -31.26 -19.20 -14.94
CA GLN A 260 -31.19 -19.61 -16.34
C GLN A 260 -31.28 -21.14 -16.47
N ASP A 261 -30.52 -21.89 -15.66
CA ASP A 261 -30.56 -23.36 -15.64
C ASP A 261 -31.95 -23.87 -15.23
N SER A 262 -32.58 -23.24 -14.24
CA SER A 262 -33.94 -23.59 -13.80
C SER A 262 -34.97 -23.35 -14.89
N ILE A 263 -34.84 -22.26 -15.66
CA ILE A 263 -35.68 -21.96 -16.82
C ILE A 263 -35.51 -23.04 -17.90
N GLN A 264 -34.26 -23.42 -18.22
CA GLN A 264 -34.01 -24.48 -19.21
C GLN A 264 -34.60 -25.84 -18.76
N GLN A 265 -34.48 -26.17 -17.47
CA GLN A 265 -35.11 -27.37 -16.92
C GLN A 265 -36.65 -27.32 -16.99
N LEU A 266 -37.24 -26.15 -16.78
CA LEU A 266 -38.67 -25.93 -16.91
C LEU A 266 -39.12 -26.12 -18.37
N ASP A 267 -38.41 -25.53 -19.32
CA ASP A 267 -38.68 -25.70 -20.76
C ASP A 267 -38.60 -27.17 -21.17
N ALA A 268 -37.59 -27.91 -20.68
CA ALA A 268 -37.48 -29.35 -20.92
C ALA A 268 -38.65 -30.15 -20.33
N LYS A 269 -39.10 -29.79 -19.12
CA LYS A 269 -40.30 -30.39 -18.50
C LYS A 269 -41.56 -30.06 -19.28
N ASP A 270 -41.73 -28.83 -19.76
CA ASP A 270 -42.88 -28.42 -20.58
C ASP A 270 -42.94 -29.18 -21.90
N VAL A 271 -41.79 -29.42 -22.54
CA VAL A 271 -41.72 -30.29 -23.74
C VAL A 271 -42.14 -31.72 -23.41
N ALA A 272 -41.67 -32.28 -22.29
CA ALA A 272 -42.06 -33.62 -21.85
C ALA A 272 -43.57 -33.70 -21.51
N LEU A 273 -44.12 -32.67 -20.89
CA LEU A 273 -45.54 -32.56 -20.55
C LEU A 273 -46.40 -32.52 -21.81
N LYS A 274 -46.05 -31.68 -22.79
CA LYS A 274 -46.72 -31.66 -24.11
C LYS A 274 -46.69 -33.03 -24.80
N LYS A 275 -45.57 -33.76 -24.70
CA LYS A 275 -45.47 -35.12 -25.26
C LYS A 275 -46.39 -36.11 -24.53
N LEU A 276 -46.50 -36.01 -23.21
CA LEU A 276 -47.44 -36.80 -22.42
C LEU A 276 -48.91 -36.44 -22.71
N GLU A 277 -49.23 -35.17 -22.94
CA GLU A 277 -50.57 -34.74 -23.35
C GLU A 277 -50.94 -35.36 -24.70
N ILE A 278 -50.03 -35.36 -25.67
CA ILE A 278 -50.24 -36.00 -26.98
C ILE A 278 -50.48 -37.50 -26.80
N SER A 279 -49.64 -38.20 -26.02
CA SER A 279 -49.81 -39.64 -25.80
C SER A 279 -51.08 -39.97 -25.02
N LEU A 280 -51.49 -39.13 -24.07
CA LEU A 280 -52.74 -39.26 -23.35
C LEU A 280 -53.93 -39.08 -24.30
N ALA A 281 -53.91 -38.07 -25.17
CA ALA A 281 -54.94 -37.87 -26.18
C ALA A 281 -55.06 -39.07 -27.13
N GLU A 282 -53.94 -39.65 -27.57
CA GLU A 282 -53.93 -40.90 -28.34
C GLU A 282 -54.52 -42.08 -27.55
N HIS A 283 -54.18 -42.20 -26.26
CA HIS A 283 -54.69 -43.27 -25.41
C HIS A 283 -56.20 -43.13 -25.15
N ILE A 284 -56.68 -41.90 -24.99
CA ILE A 284 -58.12 -41.59 -24.89
C ILE A 284 -58.82 -42.00 -26.19
N ALA A 285 -58.27 -41.64 -27.36
CA ALA A 285 -58.82 -42.03 -28.66
C ALA A 285 -58.88 -43.57 -28.82
N LYS A 286 -57.81 -44.29 -28.45
CA LYS A 286 -57.81 -45.76 -28.43
C LYS A 286 -58.82 -46.33 -27.43
N SER A 287 -58.96 -45.71 -26.26
CA SER A 287 -59.96 -46.15 -25.27
C SER A 287 -61.40 -45.92 -25.74
N ALA A 288 -61.64 -44.92 -26.60
CA ALA A 288 -62.95 -44.70 -27.22
C ALA A 288 -63.33 -45.81 -28.22
N GLU A 289 -62.37 -46.62 -28.67
CA GLU A 289 -62.61 -47.81 -29.50
C GLU A 289 -63.09 -49.02 -28.66
N VAL A 290 -62.77 -49.04 -27.35
CA VAL A 290 -63.19 -50.09 -26.40
C VAL A 290 -64.72 -50.20 -26.23
N PRO A 291 -65.51 -49.12 -26.07
CA PRO A 291 -66.97 -49.25 -26.02
C PRO A 291 -67.55 -49.78 -27.34
N LEU A 292 -66.96 -49.43 -28.48
CA LEU A 292 -67.39 -49.93 -29.80
C LEU A 292 -67.10 -51.43 -29.94
N MET A 293 -65.93 -51.89 -29.50
CA MET A 293 -65.62 -53.31 -29.34
C MET A 293 -66.55 -54.01 -28.35
N LYS A 294 -66.87 -53.38 -27.21
CA LYS A 294 -67.78 -53.92 -26.19
C LYS A 294 -69.19 -54.12 -26.73
N ASP A 295 -69.68 -53.18 -27.53
CA ASP A 295 -71.00 -53.31 -28.18
C ASP A 295 -70.98 -54.40 -29.26
N LYS A 296 -69.86 -54.54 -29.99
CA LYS A 296 -69.66 -55.64 -30.94
C LYS A 296 -69.61 -57.02 -30.25
N VAL A 297 -68.94 -57.12 -29.10
CA VAL A 297 -68.92 -58.34 -28.27
C VAL A 297 -70.33 -58.68 -27.80
N LYS A 298 -71.11 -57.70 -27.29
CA LYS A 298 -72.52 -57.93 -26.91
C LYS A 298 -73.37 -58.44 -28.07
N SER A 299 -73.21 -57.87 -29.27
CA SER A 299 -73.92 -58.32 -30.46
C SER A 299 -73.55 -59.76 -30.86
N LEU A 300 -72.26 -60.13 -30.74
CA LEU A 300 -71.82 -61.51 -30.96
C LEU A 300 -72.32 -62.47 -29.88
N GLU A 301 -72.34 -62.06 -28.61
CA GLU A 301 -72.93 -62.84 -27.52
C GLU A 301 -74.42 -63.10 -27.74
N GLU A 302 -75.18 -62.11 -28.23
CA GLU A 302 -76.58 -62.28 -28.63
C GLU A 302 -76.75 -63.24 -29.81
N GLN A 303 -75.87 -63.18 -30.82
CA GLN A 303 -75.86 -64.16 -31.91
C GLN A 303 -75.59 -65.58 -31.40
N VAL A 304 -74.59 -65.75 -30.52
CA VAL A 304 -74.26 -67.06 -29.93
C VAL A 304 -75.46 -67.61 -29.16
N LYS A 305 -76.11 -66.80 -28.31
CA LYS A 305 -77.33 -67.20 -27.59
C LYS A 305 -78.46 -67.63 -28.54
N LYS A 306 -78.62 -66.92 -29.67
CA LYS A 306 -79.61 -67.29 -30.71
C LYS A 306 -79.25 -68.61 -31.39
N PHE A 307 -77.97 -68.84 -31.71
CA PHE A 307 -77.52 -70.11 -32.28
C PHE A 307 -77.65 -71.27 -31.30
N GLU A 308 -77.33 -71.08 -30.02
CA GLU A 308 -77.53 -72.08 -28.98
C GLU A 308 -79.01 -72.45 -28.81
N LEU A 309 -79.92 -71.48 -28.86
CA LEU A 309 -81.37 -71.76 -28.84
C LEU A 309 -81.80 -72.55 -30.08
N ASN A 310 -81.35 -72.15 -31.27
CA ASN A 310 -81.64 -72.89 -32.49
C ASN A 310 -81.11 -74.33 -32.44
N LEU A 311 -79.92 -74.52 -31.88
CA LEU A 311 -79.31 -75.85 -31.71
C LEU A 311 -80.08 -76.70 -30.69
N LYS A 312 -80.56 -76.11 -29.59
CA LYS A 312 -81.46 -76.80 -28.65
C LYS A 312 -82.76 -77.25 -29.35
N THR A 313 -83.39 -76.39 -30.13
CA THR A 313 -84.61 -76.74 -30.89
C THR A 313 -84.33 -77.82 -31.94
N ALA A 314 -83.19 -77.76 -32.62
CA ALA A 314 -82.81 -78.80 -33.58
C ALA A 314 -82.54 -80.14 -32.88
N ASN A 315 -81.92 -80.13 -31.70
CA ASN A 315 -81.70 -81.33 -30.90
C ASN A 315 -83.01 -81.93 -30.38
N THR A 316 -83.98 -81.12 -29.95
CA THR A 316 -85.30 -81.66 -29.54
C THR A 316 -86.03 -82.29 -30.71
N VAL A 317 -85.98 -81.67 -31.90
CA VAL A 317 -86.54 -82.27 -33.13
C VAL A 317 -85.78 -83.55 -33.50
N HIS A 318 -84.47 -83.58 -33.35
CA HIS A 318 -83.67 -84.78 -33.60
C HIS A 318 -83.98 -85.92 -32.62
N GLU A 319 -84.17 -85.61 -31.34
CA GLU A 319 -84.61 -86.58 -30.32
C GLU A 319 -86.02 -87.11 -30.64
N GLU A 320 -86.94 -86.25 -31.09
CA GLU A 320 -88.28 -86.63 -31.56
C GLU A 320 -88.21 -87.56 -32.78
N ASP A 321 -87.41 -87.20 -33.80
CA ASP A 321 -87.17 -88.03 -35.00
C ASP A 321 -86.53 -89.38 -34.63
N GLN A 322 -85.62 -89.40 -33.65
CA GLN A 322 -84.95 -90.62 -33.19
C GLN A 322 -85.90 -91.55 -32.43
N VAL A 323 -86.80 -91.00 -31.62
CA VAL A 323 -87.89 -91.77 -30.99
C VAL A 323 -88.80 -92.34 -32.08
N GLN A 324 -89.16 -91.56 -33.10
CA GLN A 324 -89.98 -92.02 -34.21
C GLN A 324 -89.30 -93.13 -35.03
N LEU A 325 -87.98 -93.07 -35.17
CA LEU A 325 -87.16 -94.12 -35.80
C LEU A 325 -87.18 -95.43 -34.99
N VAL A 326 -87.04 -95.35 -33.67
CA VAL A 326 -87.15 -96.53 -32.77
C VAL A 326 -88.55 -97.14 -32.82
N GLU A 327 -89.61 -96.33 -32.90
CA GLU A 327 -90.98 -96.81 -33.11
C GLU A 327 -91.15 -97.49 -34.47
N MET A 328 -90.57 -96.93 -35.54
CA MET A 328 -90.51 -97.56 -36.86
C MET A 328 -89.75 -98.89 -36.85
N ASP A 329 -88.61 -98.97 -36.17
CA ASP A 329 -87.82 -100.19 -36.03
C ASP A 329 -88.60 -101.27 -35.27
N ASN A 330 -89.31 -100.92 -34.20
CA ASN A 330 -90.19 -101.85 -33.48
C ASN A 330 -91.35 -102.36 -34.36
N LEU A 331 -91.92 -101.50 -35.21
CA LEU A 331 -92.93 -101.91 -36.19
C LEU A 331 -92.34 -102.87 -37.22
N VAL A 332 -91.15 -102.58 -37.75
CA VAL A 332 -90.44 -103.45 -38.69
C VAL A 332 -90.14 -104.81 -38.05
N GLU A 333 -89.71 -104.84 -36.79
CA GLU A 333 -89.44 -106.09 -36.06
C GLU A 333 -90.73 -106.90 -35.88
N SER A 334 -91.86 -106.26 -35.53
CA SER A 334 -93.16 -106.94 -35.45
C SER A 334 -93.63 -107.49 -36.81
N LEU A 335 -93.32 -106.81 -37.92
CA LEU A 335 -93.61 -107.30 -39.26
C LEU A 335 -92.70 -108.47 -39.64
N ARG A 336 -91.43 -108.45 -39.24
CA ARG A 336 -90.50 -109.58 -39.40
C ARG A 336 -90.96 -110.81 -38.61
N GLU A 337 -91.42 -110.62 -37.38
CA GLU A 337 -91.99 -111.70 -36.55
C GLU A 337 -93.24 -112.31 -37.19
N ASN A 338 -94.16 -111.49 -37.71
CA ASN A 338 -95.32 -111.96 -38.46
C ASN A 338 -94.94 -112.72 -39.76
N ILE A 339 -93.87 -112.29 -40.44
CA ILE A 339 -93.33 -113.01 -41.61
C ILE A 339 -92.76 -114.35 -41.18
N PHE A 340 -91.98 -114.41 -40.10
CA PHE A 340 -91.42 -115.65 -39.55
C PHE A 340 -92.52 -116.64 -39.12
N GLU A 341 -93.62 -116.16 -38.51
CA GLU A 341 -94.78 -116.97 -38.21
C GLU A 341 -95.53 -117.48 -39.46
N ALA A 342 -95.50 -116.72 -40.56
CA ALA A 342 -96.06 -117.15 -41.85
C ALA A 342 -95.15 -118.18 -42.56
N GLU A 343 -93.83 -118.02 -42.43
CA GLU A 343 -92.79 -118.88 -42.99
C GLU A 343 -92.74 -120.24 -42.27
N THR A 344 -92.78 -120.26 -40.93
CA THR A 344 -92.90 -121.49 -40.12
C THR A 344 -94.20 -122.27 -40.39
N ARG A 345 -95.28 -121.59 -40.79
CA ARG A 345 -96.55 -122.22 -41.19
C ARG A 345 -96.48 -122.84 -42.60
N ALA A 346 -95.61 -122.34 -43.47
CA ALA A 346 -95.31 -122.91 -44.79
C ALA A 346 -94.32 -124.08 -44.70
N GLU A 347 -93.25 -123.95 -43.91
CA GLU A 347 -92.23 -124.99 -43.69
C GLU A 347 -92.81 -126.24 -43.00
N ASN A 348 -93.79 -126.08 -42.09
CA ASN A 348 -94.47 -127.20 -41.41
C ASN A 348 -95.40 -128.02 -42.34
N ALA A 349 -95.76 -127.48 -43.52
CA ALA A 349 -96.45 -128.22 -44.58
C ALA A 349 -95.49 -128.99 -45.51
N GLU A 350 -94.24 -128.51 -45.64
CA GLU A 350 -93.19 -129.10 -46.47
C GLU A 350 -92.37 -130.18 -45.71
N ALA A 351 -92.19 -130.02 -44.39
CA ALA A 351 -91.46 -130.95 -43.52
C ALA A 351 -92.12 -132.34 -43.35
N LYS A 352 -93.42 -132.49 -43.60
CA LYS A 352 -94.13 -133.79 -43.54
C LYS A 352 -93.85 -134.73 -44.72
N VAL A 353 -93.15 -134.27 -45.77
CA VAL A 353 -92.86 -135.06 -46.98
C VAL A 353 -91.40 -135.55 -47.05
N SER A 354 -90.46 -134.97 -46.27
CA SER A 354 -89.02 -135.24 -46.41
C SER A 354 -88.39 -136.11 -45.30
N GLN A 355 -88.99 -136.26 -44.11
CA GLN A 355 -88.42 -137.02 -42.98
C GLN A 355 -88.88 -138.50 -42.86
N LEU A 356 -89.34 -139.09 -43.96
CA LEU A 356 -89.30 -140.55 -44.19
C LEU A 356 -88.08 -140.96 -45.02
N SER A 357 -87.29 -140.00 -45.51
CA SER A 357 -86.06 -140.22 -46.27
C SER A 357 -84.87 -140.04 -45.34
N ASP A 358 -84.46 -141.10 -44.66
CA ASP A 358 -83.07 -141.26 -44.24
C ASP A 358 -82.72 -140.78 -42.81
N THR A 359 -83.34 -141.48 -41.88
CA THR A 359 -82.64 -142.16 -40.78
C THR A 359 -81.33 -142.87 -41.22
N ASN A 360 -80.29 -142.16 -41.67
CA ASN A 360 -79.07 -142.89 -42.07
C ASN A 360 -77.69 -142.23 -42.02
N VAL A 361 -77.46 -141.11 -41.35
CA VAL A 361 -76.06 -140.70 -41.05
C VAL A 361 -76.03 -139.90 -39.75
N GLU A 362 -76.37 -140.47 -38.59
CA GLU A 362 -75.38 -141.33 -37.93
C GLU A 362 -73.99 -140.68 -38.00
N LEU A 363 -73.49 -140.23 -36.86
CA LEU A 363 -72.07 -139.90 -36.66
C LEU A 363 -71.68 -138.57 -37.34
N SER A 364 -71.41 -137.50 -36.62
CA SER A 364 -70.33 -137.53 -35.66
C SER A 364 -70.44 -136.38 -34.66
N GLU A 365 -70.69 -136.77 -33.41
CA GLU A 365 -69.91 -136.25 -32.28
C GLU A 365 -70.25 -134.84 -31.82
N GLU A 366 -71.44 -134.78 -31.21
CA GLU A 366 -71.64 -134.04 -29.97
C GLU A 366 -70.42 -134.09 -29.02
N ILE A 367 -69.90 -132.90 -28.74
CA ILE A 367 -69.42 -132.41 -27.43
C ILE A 367 -68.00 -132.79 -26.99
N GLY A 368 -67.18 -131.75 -26.77
CA GLY A 368 -65.95 -131.84 -25.96
C GLY A 368 -65.15 -130.53 -25.85
N PHE A 369 -65.67 -129.50 -25.15
CA PHE A 369 -65.14 -129.04 -23.84
C PHE A 369 -63.81 -128.24 -23.82
N LEU A 370 -63.91 -126.97 -23.37
CA LEU A 370 -62.94 -126.13 -22.59
C LEU A 370 -61.80 -125.39 -23.32
N LYS A 371 -61.12 -124.35 -22.81
CA LYS A 371 -61.28 -123.22 -21.84
C LYS A 371 -59.85 -122.66 -21.61
N SER A 372 -59.72 -121.33 -21.38
CA SER A 372 -58.68 -120.60 -20.59
C SER A 372 -57.49 -119.89 -21.26
N GLY A 373 -57.13 -118.74 -20.67
CA GLY A 373 -55.79 -118.11 -20.71
C GLY A 373 -55.72 -116.60 -20.37
N ARG A 374 -55.21 -116.24 -19.17
CA ARG A 374 -54.77 -114.88 -18.72
C ARG A 374 -53.50 -115.02 -17.84
N ASP A 375 -52.52 -114.10 -17.97
CA ASP A 375 -51.73 -113.40 -16.91
C ASP A 375 -50.26 -113.05 -17.30
N SER A 376 -49.78 -111.82 -16.98
CA SER A 376 -48.34 -111.44 -16.93
C SER A 376 -48.05 -110.17 -16.10
N ASP A 377 -47.59 -110.33 -14.84
CA ASP A 377 -47.04 -109.25 -14.01
C ASP A 377 -45.91 -109.80 -13.10
N ALA A 378 -44.64 -109.67 -13.54
CA ALA A 378 -43.47 -110.01 -12.71
C ALA A 378 -42.13 -109.37 -13.15
N LYS A 379 -42.08 -108.46 -14.15
CA LYS A 379 -40.81 -107.95 -14.73
C LYS A 379 -40.55 -106.43 -14.60
N LYS A 380 -41.41 -105.65 -13.94
CA LYS A 380 -41.26 -104.18 -13.82
C LYS A 380 -40.51 -103.67 -12.59
N VAL A 381 -40.46 -104.44 -11.50
CA VAL A 381 -39.98 -103.95 -10.19
C VAL A 381 -38.45 -103.83 -10.13
N THR A 382 -37.71 -104.79 -10.70
CA THR A 382 -36.23 -104.79 -10.69
C THR A 382 -35.58 -103.77 -11.64
N SER A 383 -36.34 -103.22 -12.60
CA SER A 383 -35.90 -102.15 -13.50
C SER A 383 -35.93 -100.77 -12.83
N LEU A 384 -36.88 -100.55 -11.93
CA LEU A 384 -37.08 -99.25 -11.28
C LEU A 384 -36.08 -99.02 -10.13
N GLU A 385 -35.68 -100.08 -9.41
CA GLU A 385 -34.70 -99.97 -8.30
C GLU A 385 -33.30 -99.58 -8.78
N LYS A 386 -32.87 -100.08 -9.95
CA LYS A 386 -31.58 -99.68 -10.57
C LYS A 386 -31.58 -98.22 -11.03
N GLN A 387 -32.70 -97.72 -11.57
CA GLN A 387 -32.81 -96.31 -12.00
C GLN A 387 -32.81 -95.34 -10.80
N LEU A 388 -33.35 -95.76 -9.65
CA LEU A 388 -33.39 -94.94 -8.44
C LEU A 388 -31.99 -94.74 -7.83
N MET A 389 -31.16 -95.78 -7.82
CA MET A 389 -29.78 -95.69 -7.30
C MET A 389 -28.83 -94.89 -8.21
N GLU A 390 -29.02 -94.98 -9.54
CA GLU A 390 -28.29 -94.14 -10.53
C GLU A 390 -28.66 -92.66 -10.39
N LEU A 391 -29.96 -92.33 -10.28
CA LEU A 391 -30.43 -90.96 -10.06
C LEU A 391 -29.91 -90.37 -8.74
N GLN A 392 -29.78 -91.19 -7.69
CA GLN A 392 -29.27 -90.72 -6.39
C GLN A 392 -27.78 -90.37 -6.43
N ILE A 393 -26.97 -91.11 -7.20
CA ILE A 393 -25.56 -90.76 -7.46
C ILE A 393 -25.48 -89.47 -8.29
N GLN A 394 -26.35 -89.30 -9.28
CA GLN A 394 -26.42 -88.10 -10.11
C GLN A 394 -26.82 -86.84 -9.32
N VAL A 395 -27.75 -86.98 -8.36
CA VAL A 395 -28.13 -85.90 -7.43
C VAL A 395 -26.98 -85.52 -6.49
N GLN A 396 -26.22 -86.48 -5.97
CA GLN A 396 -25.03 -86.20 -5.16
C GLN A 396 -23.95 -85.46 -5.95
N HIS A 397 -23.67 -85.87 -7.19
CA HIS A 397 -22.73 -85.17 -8.07
C HIS A 397 -23.20 -83.75 -8.45
N SER A 398 -24.52 -83.56 -8.68
CA SER A 398 -25.10 -82.24 -8.90
C SER A 398 -25.00 -81.35 -7.65
N LYS A 399 -25.13 -81.94 -6.45
CA LYS A 399 -25.03 -81.23 -5.18
C LYS A 399 -23.60 -80.77 -4.90
N SER A 400 -22.60 -81.63 -5.05
CA SER A 400 -21.19 -81.27 -4.90
C SER A 400 -20.73 -80.24 -5.96
N SER A 401 -21.26 -80.34 -7.19
CA SER A 401 -21.03 -79.35 -8.26
C SER A 401 -21.65 -77.98 -7.91
N SER A 402 -22.88 -77.97 -7.37
CA SER A 402 -23.56 -76.75 -6.92
C SER A 402 -22.87 -76.09 -5.73
N GLU A 403 -22.36 -76.86 -4.77
CA GLU A 403 -21.61 -76.32 -3.62
C GLU A 403 -20.28 -75.71 -4.08
N THR A 404 -19.57 -76.37 -5.01
CA THR A 404 -18.34 -75.81 -5.62
C THR A 404 -18.62 -74.51 -6.38
N SER A 405 -19.74 -74.42 -7.12
CA SER A 405 -20.10 -73.18 -7.83
C SER A 405 -20.52 -72.05 -6.87
N GLN A 406 -21.19 -72.39 -5.76
CA GLN A 406 -21.58 -71.43 -4.72
C GLN A 406 -20.36 -70.83 -4.03
N GLU A 407 -19.34 -71.65 -3.71
CA GLU A 407 -18.07 -71.16 -3.16
C GLU A 407 -17.30 -70.27 -4.16
N GLN A 408 -17.31 -70.62 -5.45
CA GLN A 408 -16.77 -69.75 -6.49
C GLN A 408 -17.51 -68.41 -6.58
N GLN A 409 -18.83 -68.42 -6.47
CA GLN A 409 -19.64 -67.20 -6.48
C GLN A 409 -19.36 -66.32 -5.24
N ASN A 410 -19.22 -66.93 -4.05
CA ASN A 410 -18.88 -66.21 -2.83
C ASN A 410 -17.47 -65.60 -2.90
N MET A 411 -16.48 -66.28 -3.49
CA MET A 411 -15.16 -65.72 -3.74
C MET A 411 -15.22 -64.52 -4.71
N LEU A 412 -16.01 -64.63 -5.78
CA LEU A 412 -16.22 -63.51 -6.72
C LEU A 412 -16.87 -62.31 -6.01
N TYR A 413 -17.87 -62.52 -5.15
CA TYR A 413 -18.48 -61.44 -4.39
C TYR A 413 -17.49 -60.74 -3.43
N SER A 414 -16.63 -61.50 -2.75
CA SER A 414 -15.58 -60.90 -1.90
C SER A 414 -14.60 -60.05 -2.72
N ALA A 415 -14.18 -60.55 -3.89
CA ALA A 415 -13.27 -59.82 -4.78
C ALA A 415 -13.92 -58.55 -5.36
N ILE A 416 -15.22 -58.59 -5.71
CA ILE A 416 -15.98 -57.43 -6.16
C ILE A 416 -16.05 -56.38 -5.05
N TRP A 417 -16.35 -56.79 -3.82
CA TRP A 417 -16.44 -55.88 -2.68
C TRP A 417 -15.10 -55.18 -2.36
N ASP A 418 -13.98 -55.91 -2.44
CA ASP A 418 -12.65 -55.32 -2.29
C ASP A 418 -12.34 -54.30 -3.40
N MET A 419 -12.73 -54.61 -4.65
CA MET A 419 -12.59 -53.68 -5.79
C MET A 419 -13.47 -52.43 -5.64
N GLU A 420 -14.71 -52.57 -5.16
CA GLU A 420 -15.61 -51.44 -4.90
C GLU A 420 -15.03 -50.50 -3.82
N THR A 421 -14.49 -51.07 -2.75
CA THR A 421 -13.83 -50.30 -1.69
C THR A 421 -12.61 -49.54 -2.22
N LEU A 422 -11.79 -50.17 -3.07
CA LEU A 422 -10.65 -49.52 -3.72
C LEU A 422 -11.08 -48.38 -4.65
N ILE A 423 -12.15 -48.58 -5.44
CA ILE A 423 -12.70 -47.55 -6.33
C ILE A 423 -13.13 -46.33 -5.52
N GLU A 424 -13.80 -46.54 -4.39
CA GLU A 424 -14.29 -45.44 -3.58
C GLU A 424 -13.15 -44.69 -2.86
N GLU A 425 -12.11 -45.42 -2.43
CA GLU A 425 -10.91 -44.82 -1.87
C GLU A 425 -10.12 -44.03 -2.94
N LEU A 426 -10.05 -44.53 -4.18
CA LEU A 426 -9.43 -43.84 -5.31
C LEU A 426 -10.23 -42.59 -5.70
N LYS A 427 -11.56 -42.66 -5.76
CA LYS A 427 -12.40 -41.47 -5.98
C LYS A 427 -12.18 -40.40 -4.91
N SER A 428 -12.14 -40.79 -3.64
CA SER A 428 -11.83 -39.86 -2.54
C SER A 428 -10.47 -39.18 -2.71
N LYS A 429 -9.44 -39.95 -3.11
CA LYS A 429 -8.10 -39.41 -3.39
C LYS A 429 -8.10 -38.48 -4.60
N VAL A 430 -8.83 -38.82 -5.67
CA VAL A 430 -9.00 -37.98 -6.86
C VAL A 430 -9.67 -36.66 -6.50
N SER A 431 -10.81 -36.67 -5.80
CA SER A 431 -11.49 -35.43 -5.40
C SER A 431 -10.62 -34.55 -4.49
N LYS A 432 -9.82 -35.15 -3.58
CA LYS A 432 -8.86 -34.39 -2.77
C LYS A 432 -7.71 -33.81 -3.58
N ALA A 433 -7.24 -34.51 -4.60
CA ALA A 433 -6.20 -34.00 -5.50
C ALA A 433 -6.73 -32.89 -6.40
N GLU A 434 -7.96 -33.01 -6.87
CA GLU A 434 -8.67 -32.03 -7.70
C GLU A 434 -8.90 -30.72 -6.95
N ILE A 435 -9.40 -30.77 -5.71
CA ILE A 435 -9.53 -29.58 -4.85
C ILE A 435 -8.17 -28.92 -4.59
N LYS A 436 -7.11 -29.71 -4.39
CA LYS A 436 -5.75 -29.16 -4.21
C LYS A 436 -5.22 -28.49 -5.47
N LEU A 437 -5.51 -29.07 -6.63
CA LEU A 437 -5.15 -28.52 -7.93
C LEU A 437 -5.87 -27.19 -8.16
N GLU A 438 -7.20 -27.17 -7.97
CA GLU A 438 -8.04 -25.96 -8.10
C GLU A 438 -7.58 -24.84 -7.16
N ASN A 439 -7.34 -25.16 -5.88
CA ASN A 439 -6.79 -24.18 -4.93
C ASN A 439 -5.38 -23.67 -5.33
N SER A 440 -4.54 -24.52 -5.94
CA SER A 440 -3.24 -24.07 -6.44
C SER A 440 -3.35 -23.21 -7.70
N GLU A 441 -4.34 -23.47 -8.54
CA GLU A 441 -4.64 -22.69 -9.73
C GLU A 441 -5.18 -21.31 -9.34
N GLU A 442 -6.10 -21.23 -8.38
CA GLU A 442 -6.57 -19.97 -7.78
C GLU A 442 -5.41 -19.15 -7.21
N GLN A 443 -4.49 -19.77 -6.46
CA GLN A 443 -3.31 -19.07 -5.96
C GLN A 443 -2.40 -18.57 -7.09
N CYS A 444 -2.28 -19.33 -8.18
CA CYS A 444 -1.49 -18.93 -9.34
C CYS A 444 -2.12 -17.73 -10.05
N ILE A 445 -3.45 -17.69 -10.16
CA ILE A 445 -4.20 -16.55 -10.71
C ILE A 445 -3.98 -15.31 -9.84
N ILE A 446 -4.17 -15.40 -8.52
CA ILE A 446 -3.97 -14.26 -7.60
C ILE A 446 -2.52 -13.74 -7.68
N LEU A 447 -1.54 -14.64 -7.72
CA LEU A 447 -0.13 -14.24 -7.89
C LEU A 447 0.12 -13.57 -9.24
N SER A 448 -0.53 -14.03 -10.31
CA SER A 448 -0.41 -13.41 -11.63
C SER A 448 -1.05 -12.02 -11.68
N GLU A 449 -2.23 -11.84 -11.07
CA GLU A 449 -2.94 -10.56 -11.00
C GLU A 449 -2.13 -9.53 -10.20
N THR A 450 -1.69 -9.91 -8.99
CA THR A 450 -0.85 -9.04 -8.15
C THR A 450 0.47 -8.68 -8.82
N ASN A 451 1.07 -9.60 -9.59
CA ASN A 451 2.30 -9.31 -10.33
C ASN A 451 2.05 -8.32 -11.49
N ALA A 452 0.88 -8.39 -12.15
CA ALA A 452 0.51 -7.42 -13.18
C ALA A 452 0.26 -6.01 -12.58
N GLU A 453 -0.42 -5.93 -11.44
CA GLU A 453 -0.62 -4.66 -10.71
C GLU A 453 0.72 -4.02 -10.29
N LEU A 454 1.66 -4.82 -9.78
CA LEU A 454 3.00 -4.35 -9.43
C LEU A 454 3.78 -3.84 -10.66
N ASP A 455 3.64 -4.50 -11.81
CA ASP A 455 4.27 -4.04 -13.05
C ASP A 455 3.70 -2.70 -13.52
N ASP A 456 2.38 -2.49 -13.41
CA ASP A 456 1.74 -1.22 -13.73
C ASP A 456 2.21 -0.09 -12.79
N GLU A 457 2.30 -0.36 -11.49
CA GLU A 457 2.87 0.57 -10.51
C GLU A 457 4.32 0.92 -10.83
N LEU A 458 5.13 -0.06 -11.21
CA LEU A 458 6.52 0.16 -11.62
C LEU A 458 6.62 1.05 -12.87
N ILE A 459 5.74 0.85 -13.85
CA ILE A 459 5.67 1.69 -15.06
C ILE A 459 5.33 3.13 -14.68
N LEU A 460 4.34 3.32 -13.80
CA LEU A 460 3.92 4.65 -13.32
C LEU A 460 5.02 5.34 -12.51
N LEU A 461 5.71 4.60 -11.63
CA LEU A 461 6.82 5.14 -10.84
C LEU A 461 8.00 5.53 -11.73
N ARG A 462 8.32 4.71 -12.75
CA ARG A 462 9.36 5.04 -13.75
C ARG A 462 8.99 6.24 -14.60
N SER A 463 7.72 6.41 -14.99
CA SER A 463 7.29 7.57 -15.76
C SER A 463 7.41 8.86 -14.93
N ARG A 464 6.96 8.82 -13.67
CA ARG A 464 7.10 9.93 -12.73
C ARG A 464 8.56 10.28 -12.44
N MET A 465 9.42 9.26 -12.26
CA MET A 465 10.86 9.46 -12.07
C MET A 465 11.47 10.20 -13.26
N ARG A 466 11.16 9.79 -14.50
CA ARG A 466 11.60 10.48 -15.71
C ARG A 466 11.11 11.93 -15.75
N SER A 467 9.85 12.20 -15.38
CA SER A 467 9.35 13.57 -15.31
C SER A 467 10.11 14.43 -14.29
N LEU A 468 10.38 13.90 -13.09
CA LEU A 468 11.16 14.60 -12.07
C LEU A 468 12.60 14.85 -12.53
N GLU A 469 13.22 13.89 -13.20
CA GLU A 469 14.55 14.03 -13.80
C GLU A 469 14.59 15.17 -14.82
N THR A 470 13.60 15.24 -15.72
CA THR A 470 13.50 16.36 -16.69
C THR A 470 13.28 17.72 -16.02
N LEU A 471 12.50 17.77 -14.93
CA LEU A 471 12.28 19.00 -14.18
C LEU A 471 13.54 19.45 -13.43
N LEU A 472 14.30 18.49 -12.89
CA LEU A 472 15.57 18.76 -12.23
C LEU A 472 16.60 19.32 -13.22
N ASP A 473 16.71 18.72 -14.40
CA ASP A 473 17.58 19.22 -15.47
C ASP A 473 17.18 20.64 -15.91
N GLN A 474 15.88 20.90 -16.07
CA GLN A 474 15.39 22.23 -16.41
C GLN A 474 15.70 23.26 -15.32
N ALA A 475 15.50 22.92 -14.05
CA ALA A 475 15.83 23.80 -12.92
C ALA A 475 17.34 24.07 -12.83
N ASN A 476 18.18 23.06 -13.06
CA ASN A 476 19.63 23.22 -13.09
C ASN A 476 20.09 24.11 -14.24
N ASN A 477 19.52 23.95 -15.44
CA ASN A 477 19.81 24.81 -16.58
C ASN A 477 19.40 26.26 -16.32
N SER A 478 18.20 26.50 -15.78
CA SER A 478 17.73 27.85 -15.42
C SER A 478 18.61 28.49 -14.33
N LYS A 479 19.05 27.72 -13.34
CA LYS A 479 20.01 28.18 -12.32
C LYS A 479 21.35 28.57 -12.95
N ALA A 480 21.87 27.78 -13.90
CA ALA A 480 23.11 28.08 -14.60
C ALA A 480 23.00 29.36 -15.44
N GLU A 481 21.90 29.53 -16.18
CA GLU A 481 21.61 30.76 -16.94
C GLU A 481 21.51 31.98 -16.01
N SER A 482 20.81 31.86 -14.89
CA SER A 482 20.70 32.92 -13.89
C SER A 482 22.06 33.29 -13.28
N ALA A 483 22.91 32.30 -12.99
CA ALA A 483 24.25 32.53 -12.48
C ALA A 483 25.13 33.30 -13.48
N GLU A 484 25.06 32.97 -14.77
CA GLU A 484 25.76 33.72 -15.81
C GLU A 484 25.20 35.14 -15.98
N ASP A 485 23.87 35.36 -15.91
CA ASP A 485 23.28 36.72 -15.92
C ASP A 485 23.76 37.55 -14.71
N ILE A 486 23.74 36.97 -13.50
CA ILE A 486 24.24 37.63 -12.29
C ILE A 486 25.72 38.01 -12.45
N LYS A 487 26.54 37.12 -13.00
CA LYS A 487 27.96 37.38 -13.28
C LYS A 487 28.14 38.52 -14.29
N LEU A 488 27.38 38.54 -15.38
CA LEU A 488 27.40 39.65 -16.35
C LEU A 488 27.00 40.98 -15.70
N ARG A 489 25.91 41.00 -14.92
CA ARG A 489 25.45 42.21 -14.19
C ARG A 489 26.48 42.67 -13.16
N THR A 490 27.10 41.74 -12.43
CA THR A 490 28.14 42.05 -11.45
C THR A 490 29.36 42.70 -12.10
N ASN A 491 29.79 42.19 -13.26
CA ASN A 491 30.88 42.79 -14.01
C ASN A 491 30.53 44.21 -14.50
N LEU A 492 29.31 44.42 -15.01
CA LEU A 492 28.85 45.75 -15.43
C LEU A 492 28.83 46.74 -14.26
N ILE A 493 28.31 46.33 -13.10
CA ILE A 493 28.30 47.16 -11.88
C ILE A 493 29.73 47.49 -11.46
N MET A 494 30.64 46.51 -11.49
CA MET A 494 32.05 46.72 -11.18
C MET A 494 32.68 47.77 -12.11
N ASP A 495 32.46 47.68 -13.42
CA ASP A 495 32.95 48.66 -14.39
C ASP A 495 32.41 50.07 -14.13
N MET A 496 31.11 50.19 -13.81
CA MET A 496 30.49 51.47 -13.45
C MET A 496 31.07 52.05 -12.15
N VAL A 497 31.27 51.22 -11.12
CA VAL A 497 31.90 51.64 -9.86
C VAL A 497 33.33 52.11 -10.09
N PHE A 498 34.10 51.42 -10.93
CA PHE A 498 35.44 51.86 -11.33
C PHE A 498 35.41 53.20 -12.07
N GLN A 499 34.46 53.42 -12.97
CA GLN A 499 34.28 54.70 -13.66
C GLN A 499 33.94 55.82 -12.66
N LEU A 500 32.95 55.60 -11.78
CA LEU A 500 32.58 56.56 -10.73
C LEU A 500 33.74 56.87 -9.79
N GLY A 501 34.57 55.88 -9.46
CA GLY A 501 35.78 56.05 -8.66
C GLY A 501 36.76 57.03 -9.31
N ARG A 502 37.03 56.88 -10.63
CA ARG A 502 37.91 57.79 -11.37
C ARG A 502 37.37 59.21 -11.46
N GLU A 503 36.08 59.37 -11.75
CA GLU A 503 35.43 60.69 -11.81
C GLU A 503 35.47 61.39 -10.44
N ARG A 504 35.24 60.64 -9.35
CA ARG A 504 35.36 61.18 -7.98
C ARG A 504 36.77 61.68 -7.69
N GLU A 505 37.79 60.90 -8.06
CA GLU A 505 39.20 61.28 -7.88
C GLU A 505 39.54 62.54 -8.69
N GLN A 506 39.12 62.59 -9.97
CA GLN A 506 39.30 63.75 -10.83
C GLN A 506 38.63 65.01 -10.26
N ILE A 507 37.39 64.92 -9.78
CA ILE A 507 36.68 66.04 -9.14
C ILE A 507 37.43 66.49 -7.88
N GLN A 508 37.94 65.55 -7.10
CA GLN A 508 38.68 65.84 -5.86
C GLN A 508 40.00 66.56 -6.15
N ASP A 509 40.73 66.16 -7.20
CA ASP A 509 41.93 66.86 -7.68
C ASP A 509 41.63 68.28 -8.16
N GLN A 510 40.55 68.47 -8.92
CA GLN A 510 40.09 69.79 -9.36
C GLN A 510 39.75 70.70 -8.17
N LEU A 511 39.06 70.16 -7.16
CA LEU A 511 38.69 70.88 -5.95
C LEU A 511 39.94 71.30 -5.15
N LEU A 512 40.93 70.41 -5.00
CA LEU A 512 42.21 70.75 -4.36
C LEU A 512 42.97 71.84 -5.11
N SER A 513 42.95 71.83 -6.45
CA SER A 513 43.55 72.89 -7.26
C SER A 513 42.86 74.25 -7.04
N LEU A 514 41.52 74.27 -7.06
CA LEU A 514 40.73 75.48 -6.79
C LEU A 514 40.92 76.02 -5.38
N ILE A 515 41.06 75.15 -4.37
CA ILE A 515 41.37 75.56 -3.00
C ILE A 515 42.72 76.29 -2.96
N LYS A 516 43.76 75.72 -3.57
CA LYS A 516 45.09 76.36 -3.64
C LYS A 516 45.03 77.71 -4.36
N GLU A 517 44.30 77.79 -5.47
CA GLU A 517 44.12 79.05 -6.21
C GLU A 517 43.39 80.11 -5.35
N ASN A 518 42.32 79.71 -4.66
CA ASN A 518 41.59 80.58 -3.74
C ASN A 518 42.46 81.05 -2.57
N GLU A 519 43.34 80.21 -2.02
CA GLU A 519 44.32 80.62 -1.01
C GLU A 519 45.28 81.69 -1.55
N ILE A 520 45.77 81.52 -2.78
CA ILE A 520 46.63 82.52 -3.45
C ILE A 520 45.87 83.84 -3.67
N LEU A 521 44.62 83.78 -4.15
CA LEU A 521 43.79 84.97 -4.37
C LEU A 521 43.49 85.69 -3.05
N LYS A 522 43.17 84.94 -1.99
CA LYS A 522 42.96 85.48 -0.64
C LYS A 522 44.22 86.14 -0.10
N ALA A 523 45.39 85.53 -0.29
CA ALA A 523 46.67 86.12 0.07
C ALA A 523 46.92 87.43 -0.71
N LYS A 524 46.66 87.46 -2.02
CA LYS A 524 46.74 88.68 -2.85
C LYS A 524 45.81 89.78 -2.33
N LEU A 525 44.53 89.50 -2.07
CA LEU A 525 43.57 90.46 -1.52
C LEU A 525 44.03 91.04 -0.18
N SER A 526 44.55 90.21 0.72
CA SER A 526 45.07 90.67 2.01
C SER A 526 46.34 91.52 1.89
N LEU A 527 47.11 91.37 0.82
CA LEU A 527 48.25 92.21 0.49
C LEU A 527 47.79 93.58 -0.05
N THR A 528 46.76 93.60 -0.89
CA THR A 528 46.12 94.82 -1.40
C THR A 528 45.45 95.62 -0.27
N GLN A 529 44.89 94.95 0.73
CA GLN A 529 44.25 95.56 1.90
C GLN A 529 45.24 96.24 2.87
N LYS A 530 46.56 96.00 2.73
CA LYS A 530 47.61 96.63 3.57
C LYS A 530 48.20 97.92 2.99
N TYR A 531 47.83 98.32 1.77
CA TYR A 531 48.37 99.52 1.11
C TYR A 531 47.39 100.69 0.95
N ASP A 532 46.15 100.59 1.44
CA ASP A 532 45.21 101.73 1.44
C ASP A 532 44.46 101.86 2.78
N PHE A 533 44.61 103.02 3.42
CA PHE A 533 43.70 103.62 4.40
C PHE A 533 43.92 105.15 4.37
N PRO A 534 42.94 106.04 4.69
CA PRO A 534 41.70 105.77 5.44
C PRO A 534 40.42 106.54 5.03
N ASN A 535 39.31 106.20 5.71
CA ASN A 535 38.21 107.06 6.21
C ASN A 535 36.79 107.06 5.57
N SER A 536 35.85 106.72 6.46
CA SER A 536 34.61 107.46 6.84
C SER A 536 33.23 107.15 6.23
N TRP A 537 32.34 106.72 7.15
CA TRP A 537 30.94 107.14 7.39
C TRP A 537 29.84 106.95 6.32
N THR A 538 28.76 106.29 6.81
CA THR A 538 27.31 106.49 6.53
C THR A 538 26.67 105.94 5.24
N ASN A 539 25.78 104.95 5.35
CA ASN A 539 24.30 105.10 5.26
C ASN A 539 23.57 103.74 5.07
N ARG A 540 22.43 103.59 5.75
CA ARG A 540 21.29 102.67 5.48
C ARG A 540 20.38 103.34 4.41
N PRO A 541 19.27 102.80 3.83
CA PRO A 541 18.53 101.52 4.04
C PRO A 541 17.93 100.83 2.77
N GLY A 542 17.16 99.74 2.96
CA GLY A 542 16.25 99.11 1.98
C GLY A 542 16.89 98.01 1.12
N ASP A 543 16.27 96.87 0.77
CA ASP A 543 14.89 96.41 0.84
C ASP A 543 14.85 94.87 0.79
N ASP A 544 13.69 94.33 1.18
CA ASP A 544 13.22 92.95 1.05
C ASP A 544 13.69 92.17 -0.18
N TRP A 545 14.14 90.92 0.04
CA TRP A 545 13.73 89.79 -0.81
C TRP A 545 13.99 88.45 -0.10
N ASN A 546 12.94 87.94 0.55
CA ASN A 546 12.80 86.52 0.84
C ASN A 546 11.96 85.89 -0.29
N PRO A 547 12.39 84.76 -0.87
CA PRO A 547 11.39 83.75 -1.19
C PRO A 547 11.86 82.35 -0.81
N ARG A 548 11.02 81.76 0.04
CA ARG A 548 10.40 80.44 -0.15
C ARG A 548 11.34 79.24 -0.35
N SER A 549 11.43 78.46 0.71
CA SER A 549 11.00 77.06 0.75
C SER A 549 10.58 76.46 -0.62
N SER A 550 11.46 75.64 -1.19
CA SER A 550 11.04 74.64 -2.16
C SER A 550 10.63 73.39 -1.40
N ALA A 551 9.34 73.31 -1.08
CA ALA A 551 8.69 72.06 -0.75
C ALA A 551 8.62 71.22 -2.04
N ASN A 552 9.41 70.15 -2.12
CA ASN A 552 9.17 69.09 -3.09
C ASN A 552 8.24 68.06 -2.44
N ASN A 553 6.95 68.37 -2.44
CA ASN A 553 5.92 67.35 -2.57
C ASN A 553 5.71 67.17 -4.07
N LEU A 554 6.20 66.07 -4.64
CA LEU A 554 5.68 65.58 -5.91
C LEU A 554 4.70 64.45 -5.62
N SER A 555 3.50 64.71 -6.11
CA SER A 555 2.29 63.93 -5.99
C SER A 555 2.50 62.47 -6.42
N LYS A 556 1.88 61.56 -5.66
CA LYS A 556 1.26 60.37 -6.22
C LYS A 556 0.32 60.83 -7.34
N GLU A 557 0.58 60.40 -8.57
CA GLU A 557 -0.50 60.23 -9.54
C GLU A 557 -0.24 58.98 -10.36
N THR A 558 -1.31 58.22 -10.47
CA THR A 558 -1.43 56.85 -10.93
C THR A 558 -1.62 56.84 -12.45
N CYS A 559 -0.86 56.02 -13.16
CA CYS A 559 -1.23 55.43 -14.46
C CYS A 559 -0.23 54.27 -14.65
N GLY A 560 -0.59 52.99 -14.73
CA GLY A 560 -1.75 52.39 -15.38
C GLY A 560 -1.22 51.62 -16.60
N LYS A 561 -1.16 50.28 -16.48
CA LYS A 561 -0.81 49.22 -17.47
C LYS A 561 0.64 48.71 -17.46
N ALA A 562 0.83 47.49 -16.95
CA ALA A 562 1.14 46.29 -17.74
C ALA A 562 1.33 45.06 -16.82
N CYS A 563 0.93 43.90 -17.34
CA CYS A 563 1.12 42.54 -16.81
C CYS A 563 0.17 42.06 -15.70
N GLU A 564 -1.11 41.98 -16.06
CA GLU A 564 -1.94 40.83 -15.71
C GLU A 564 -1.51 39.67 -16.64
N GLU A 565 -0.80 38.67 -16.13
CA GLU A 565 -0.79 37.32 -16.72
C GLU A 565 -0.35 36.28 -15.69
N ALA A 566 -1.02 35.12 -15.75
CA ALA A 566 -0.82 33.90 -14.97
C ALA A 566 -1.53 33.78 -13.60
N ALA A 567 -2.86 33.84 -13.59
CA ALA A 567 -3.68 33.07 -12.65
C ALA A 567 -5.09 32.80 -13.20
N SER A 568 -5.21 31.94 -14.22
CA SER A 568 -6.47 31.27 -14.55
C SER A 568 -6.25 30.15 -15.58
N LEU A 569 -5.96 28.95 -15.09
CA LEU A 569 -6.18 27.71 -15.84
C LEU A 569 -6.78 26.66 -14.89
N SER A 570 -8.10 26.75 -14.70
CA SER A 570 -8.92 25.56 -14.45
C SER A 570 -10.14 25.62 -15.36
N GLY A 571 -10.27 24.60 -16.22
CA GLY A 571 -11.53 24.12 -16.80
C GLY A 571 -12.14 24.97 -17.92
N THR A 572 -12.10 24.48 -19.15
CA THR A 572 -13.19 23.66 -19.72
C THR A 572 -13.00 23.43 -21.22
N SER A 573 -13.59 22.32 -21.69
CA SER A 573 -14.20 22.16 -23.02
C SER A 573 -13.29 21.78 -24.19
N GLU A 574 -13.13 20.48 -24.37
CA GLU A 574 -12.98 19.86 -25.68
C GLU A 574 -14.24 20.08 -26.53
N ALA A 575 -14.05 20.61 -27.73
CA ALA A 575 -14.87 20.32 -28.90
C ALA A 575 -14.02 20.59 -30.14
N ASP A 576 -13.67 19.55 -30.93
CA ASP A 576 -14.22 19.43 -32.28
C ASP A 576 -13.89 18.08 -32.97
N GLN A 577 -14.98 17.46 -33.42
CA GLN A 577 -15.22 16.78 -34.70
C GLN A 577 -14.49 15.50 -35.18
N GLY A 578 -15.34 14.48 -35.39
CA GLY A 578 -15.35 13.56 -36.54
C GLY A 578 -15.42 12.09 -36.09
N SER A 579 -16.25 11.19 -36.60
CA SER A 579 -17.29 11.18 -37.65
C SER A 579 -17.85 9.74 -37.67
N ILE A 580 -19.15 9.58 -37.99
CA ILE A 580 -19.82 8.37 -38.55
C ILE A 580 -20.09 7.16 -37.64
N GLY A 581 -21.36 6.73 -37.59
CA GLY A 581 -21.68 5.33 -37.29
C GLY A 581 -23.08 4.93 -36.79
N ASP A 582 -24.14 5.32 -37.51
CA ASP A 582 -25.38 4.55 -37.74
C ASP A 582 -26.05 3.65 -36.64
N ARG A 583 -27.33 4.01 -36.40
CA ARG A 583 -28.55 3.15 -36.47
C ARG A 583 -29.05 2.29 -35.29
N ASN A 584 -30.28 2.67 -34.94
CA ASN A 584 -31.50 1.86 -34.77
C ASN A 584 -31.93 1.42 -33.36
N SER A 585 -33.08 2.01 -32.95
CA SER A 585 -34.32 1.35 -32.53
C SER A 585 -34.16 -0.05 -31.90
N THR A 586 -34.57 -0.30 -30.66
CA THR A 586 -35.97 -0.29 -30.16
C THR A 586 -35.94 -0.37 -28.64
#